data_AF-I0KEK4-F1
#
_entry.id   AF-I0KEK4-F1
#
_cell.length_a   1.000
_cell.length_b   1.000
_cell.length_c   1.000
_cell.angle_alpha   90.00
_cell.angle_beta   90.00
_cell.angle_gamma   90.00
#
_symmetry.space_group_name_H-M   'P 1'
#
loop_
_entity.id
_entity.type
_entity.pdbx_description
1 polymer ?
#
loop_
_entity_poly.entity_id
_entity_poly.type
_entity_poly.pdbx_seq_one_letter_code
_entity_poly.pdbx_strand_id
1 'polypeptide(L)'
;MRRAGAKSSVFIVQLQLHSGFWPILCMAVTPILTATQIQQKIRRIASQLYETNFDEKALVLAGVAGEGYELARRLADELRQIAPFAVSLVQLTIDKTQTTQPTMALPDPVADYSNKVVVLIDDVLYSGRTLAFSLQPFLSVPVRKIQVAVLVNRNHPRYPIAADFIGLELATTLNEHIEVILSDKDREGVYLR
;
A
#
# COMPACT_ATOMS: atom_id res chain seq x y z
N MET A 1 -14.19 -33.59 -37.39
CA MET A 1 -15.29 -33.48 -36.41
C MET A 1 -14.80 -33.93 -35.04
N ARG A 2 -14.98 -33.04 -34.04
CA ARG A 2 -15.11 -33.24 -32.58
C ARG A 2 -13.95 -33.83 -31.76
N ARG A 3 -13.36 -32.93 -30.96
CA ARG A 3 -12.66 -33.15 -29.68
C ARG A 3 -13.62 -33.69 -28.60
N ALA A 4 -13.13 -34.56 -27.73
CA ALA A 4 -13.59 -34.80 -26.36
C ALA A 4 -12.32 -35.17 -25.56
N GLY A 5 -11.95 -34.57 -24.43
CA GLY A 5 -12.73 -33.98 -23.35
C GLY A 5 -12.39 -34.75 -22.07
N ALA A 6 -11.15 -34.60 -21.58
CA ALA A 6 -10.69 -35.25 -20.35
C ALA A 6 -11.37 -34.59 -19.14
N LYS A 7 -12.17 -35.38 -18.41
CA LYS A 7 -12.81 -34.98 -17.15
C LYS A 7 -11.84 -35.29 -16.01
N SER A 8 -11.40 -34.26 -15.30
CA SER A 8 -10.70 -34.38 -14.03
C SER A 8 -11.71 -34.77 -12.94
N SER A 9 -11.57 -35.97 -12.39
CA SER A 9 -12.39 -36.46 -11.29
C SER A 9 -11.91 -35.86 -9.96
N VAL A 10 -12.77 -35.06 -9.32
CA VAL A 10 -12.61 -34.63 -7.93
C VAL A 10 -13.05 -35.80 -7.04
N PHE A 11 -12.13 -36.32 -6.23
CA PHE A 11 -12.44 -37.30 -5.19
C PHE A 11 -13.12 -36.59 -4.02
N ILE A 12 -14.42 -36.82 -3.84
CA ILE A 12 -15.17 -36.45 -2.64
C ILE A 12 -15.13 -37.68 -1.72
N VAL A 13 -14.37 -37.59 -0.62
CA VAL A 13 -14.45 -38.56 0.46
C VAL A 13 -15.68 -38.22 1.31
N GLN A 14 -16.71 -39.06 1.18
CA GLN A 14 -17.96 -38.92 1.90
C GLN A 14 -17.82 -39.58 3.29
N LEU A 15 -17.52 -38.80 4.32
CA LEU A 15 -17.51 -39.25 5.70
C LEU A 15 -18.91 -39.07 6.30
N GLN A 16 -19.52 -40.16 6.78
CA GLN A 16 -20.86 -40.16 7.38
C GLN A 16 -20.91 -39.32 8.66
N LEU A 17 -21.88 -38.41 8.70
CA LEU A 17 -22.18 -37.49 9.81
C LEU A 17 -22.87 -38.21 10.96
N HIS A 18 -22.40 -37.99 12.19
CA HIS A 18 -23.23 -37.97 13.39
C HIS A 18 -22.97 -36.67 14.17
N SER A 19 -24.07 -35.96 14.44
CA SER A 19 -24.24 -34.87 15.42
C SER A 19 -23.27 -33.67 15.40
N GLY A 20 -23.77 -32.56 14.85
CA GLY A 20 -23.62 -31.23 15.48
C GLY A 20 -22.25 -30.56 15.42
N PHE A 21 -21.71 -30.32 14.23
CA PHE A 21 -20.67 -29.31 14.02
C PHE A 21 -21.12 -28.38 12.89
N TRP A 22 -21.38 -27.11 13.18
CA TRP A 22 -21.57 -26.11 12.13
C TRP A 22 -20.24 -25.95 11.38
N PRO A 23 -20.20 -26.07 10.05
CA PRO A 23 -19.01 -25.72 9.31
C PRO A 23 -18.80 -24.21 9.47
N ILE A 24 -17.63 -23.84 9.97
CA ILE A 24 -17.13 -22.46 9.91
C ILE A 24 -17.22 -22.07 8.45
N LEU A 25 -18.09 -21.10 8.14
CA LEU A 25 -18.21 -20.50 6.81
C LEU A 25 -16.83 -19.95 6.45
N CYS A 26 -16.05 -20.71 5.68
CA CYS A 26 -14.78 -20.26 5.15
C CYS A 26 -15.12 -19.15 4.15
N MET A 27 -15.09 -17.89 4.61
CA MET A 27 -15.24 -16.74 3.73
C MET A 27 -14.18 -16.86 2.64
N ALA A 28 -14.62 -16.98 1.39
CA ALA A 28 -13.72 -17.12 0.25
C ALA A 28 -12.90 -15.84 0.10
N VAL A 29 -11.62 -15.91 0.49
CA VAL A 29 -10.65 -14.83 0.29
C VAL A 29 -10.30 -14.80 -1.19
N THR A 30 -10.54 -13.67 -1.86
CA THR A 30 -10.21 -13.56 -3.29
C THR A 30 -8.85 -12.89 -3.45
N PRO A 31 -7.80 -13.60 -3.91
CA PRO A 31 -6.51 -13.00 -4.16
C PRO A 31 -6.57 -12.06 -5.38
N ILE A 32 -6.04 -10.85 -5.22
CA ILE A 32 -5.99 -9.81 -6.26
C ILE A 32 -4.57 -9.67 -6.81
N LEU A 33 -3.55 -9.63 -5.93
CA LEU A 33 -2.14 -9.63 -6.31
C LEU A 33 -1.37 -10.69 -5.55
N THR A 34 -0.48 -11.37 -6.26
CA THR A 34 0.57 -12.24 -5.70
C THR A 34 1.81 -11.43 -5.34
N ALA A 35 2.69 -11.98 -4.48
CA ALA A 35 3.99 -11.38 -4.15
C ALA A 35 4.81 -10.97 -5.41
N THR A 36 4.86 -11.82 -6.44
CA THR A 36 5.56 -11.49 -7.70
C THR A 36 4.96 -10.26 -8.38
N GLN A 37 3.62 -10.16 -8.43
CA GLN A 37 2.95 -9.01 -9.04
C GLN A 37 3.14 -7.75 -8.20
N ILE A 38 3.15 -7.87 -6.87
CA ILE A 38 3.47 -6.77 -5.95
C ILE A 38 4.87 -6.25 -6.23
N GLN A 39 5.89 -7.11 -6.31
CA GLN A 39 7.26 -6.69 -6.61
C GLN A 39 7.35 -5.95 -7.96
N GLN A 40 6.62 -6.43 -8.97
CA GLN A 40 6.55 -5.74 -10.27
C GLN A 40 5.92 -4.35 -10.16
N LYS A 41 4.87 -4.18 -9.32
CA LYS A 41 4.26 -2.86 -9.07
C LYS A 41 5.22 -1.94 -8.32
N ILE A 42 5.92 -2.45 -7.30
CA ILE A 42 6.90 -1.68 -6.52
C ILE A 42 8.02 -1.18 -7.43
N ARG A 43 8.59 -2.04 -8.28
CA ARG A 43 9.60 -1.64 -9.28
C ARG A 43 9.09 -0.55 -10.21
N ARG A 44 7.87 -0.70 -10.72
CA ARG A 44 7.26 0.32 -11.59
C ARG A 44 7.11 1.65 -10.86
N ILE A 45 6.58 1.64 -9.63
CA ILE A 45 6.43 2.86 -8.82
C ILE A 45 7.81 3.50 -8.56
N ALA A 46 8.84 2.72 -8.24
CA ALA A 46 10.20 3.22 -8.04
C ALA A 46 10.75 3.90 -9.30
N SER A 47 10.58 3.30 -10.49
CA SER A 47 10.96 3.94 -11.76
C SER A 47 10.22 5.25 -11.99
N GLN A 48 8.91 5.30 -11.72
CA GLN A 48 8.13 6.54 -11.86
C GLN A 48 8.57 7.63 -10.88
N LEU A 49 8.89 7.25 -9.63
CA LEU A 49 9.44 8.15 -8.62
C LEU A 49 10.78 8.73 -9.06
N TYR A 50 11.67 7.89 -9.61
CA TYR A 50 12.95 8.32 -10.17
C TYR A 50 12.74 9.28 -11.35
N GLU A 51 11.94 8.90 -12.35
CA GLU A 51 11.69 9.71 -13.55
C GLU A 51 11.03 11.07 -13.21
N THR A 52 10.13 11.10 -12.22
CA THR A 52 9.45 12.34 -11.82
C THR A 52 10.35 13.29 -11.03
N ASN A 53 11.40 12.76 -10.40
CA ASN A 53 12.26 13.50 -9.47
C ASN A 53 13.75 13.42 -9.86
N PHE A 54 14.07 13.21 -11.15
CA PHE A 54 15.43 12.95 -11.61
C PHE A 54 16.41 14.11 -11.33
N ASP A 55 15.91 15.35 -11.23
CA ASP A 55 16.68 16.56 -10.91
C ASP A 55 16.87 16.78 -9.40
N GLU A 56 16.23 15.97 -8.55
CA GLU A 56 16.29 16.14 -7.10
C GLU A 56 17.59 15.54 -6.53
N LYS A 57 18.11 16.16 -5.47
CA LYS A 57 19.31 15.66 -4.76
C LYS A 57 18.99 14.61 -3.70
N ALA A 58 17.76 14.65 -3.18
CA ALA A 58 17.31 13.73 -2.15
C ALA A 58 15.77 13.62 -2.14
N LEU A 59 15.28 12.42 -1.83
CA LEU A 59 13.88 12.15 -1.53
C LEU A 59 13.73 11.70 -0.07
N VAL A 60 12.62 12.10 0.55
CA VAL A 60 12.16 11.55 1.83
C VAL A 60 10.93 10.69 1.58
N LEU A 61 11.02 9.39 1.85
CA LEU A 61 9.91 8.46 1.78
C LEU A 61 9.29 8.32 3.18
N ALA A 62 8.10 8.90 3.35
CA ALA A 62 7.39 8.95 4.62
C ALA A 62 6.22 7.96 4.61
N GLY A 63 6.44 6.76 5.15
CA GLY A 63 5.48 5.67 5.14
C GLY A 63 4.61 5.63 6.40
N VAL A 64 3.30 5.44 6.23
CA VAL A 64 2.37 5.26 7.35
C VAL A 64 2.65 3.93 8.06
N ALA A 65 2.70 3.94 9.39
CA ALA A 65 3.00 2.78 10.22
C ALA A 65 2.16 1.54 9.84
N GLY A 66 2.81 0.38 9.76
CA GLY A 66 2.24 -0.86 9.24
C GLY A 66 2.71 -1.14 7.81
N GLU A 67 1.79 -1.57 6.95
CA GLU A 67 2.08 -1.99 5.58
C GLU A 67 2.49 -0.82 4.66
N GLY A 68 2.02 0.40 4.93
CA GLY A 68 2.48 1.62 4.23
C GLY A 68 3.97 1.88 4.42
N TYR A 69 4.50 1.62 5.62
CA TYR A 69 5.93 1.77 5.92
C TYR A 69 6.76 0.61 5.36
N GLU A 70 6.21 -0.61 5.32
CA GLU A 70 6.84 -1.71 4.58
C GLU A 70 6.93 -1.42 3.08
N LEU A 71 5.88 -0.86 2.48
CA LEU A 71 5.91 -0.39 1.09
C LEU A 71 7.00 0.68 0.89
N ALA A 72 7.10 1.65 1.80
CA ALA A 72 8.14 2.68 1.76
C ALA A 72 9.56 2.09 1.81
N ARG A 73 9.81 1.11 2.68
CA ARG A 73 11.10 0.39 2.74
C ARG A 73 11.46 -0.25 1.41
N ARG A 74 10.54 -1.02 0.84
CA ARG A 74 10.76 -1.71 -0.44
C ARG A 74 10.96 -0.74 -1.61
N LEU A 75 10.25 0.39 -1.62
CA LEU A 75 10.47 1.46 -2.59
C LEU A 75 11.85 2.12 -2.42
N ALA A 76 12.30 2.33 -1.19
CA ALA A 76 13.64 2.86 -0.94
C ALA A 76 14.72 1.92 -1.47
N ASP A 77 14.56 0.61 -1.28
CA ASP A 77 15.52 -0.39 -1.74
C ASP A 77 15.60 -0.47 -3.27
N GLU A 78 14.46 -0.38 -3.97
CA GLU A 78 14.44 -0.28 -5.44
C GLU A 78 15.02 1.06 -5.92
N LEU A 79 14.67 2.18 -5.29
CA LEU A 79 15.19 3.51 -5.65
C LEU A 79 16.72 3.61 -5.47
N ARG A 80 17.27 3.08 -4.38
CA ARG A 80 18.72 3.07 -4.14
C ARG A 80 19.52 2.31 -5.19
N GLN A 81 18.88 1.40 -5.93
CA GLN A 81 19.52 0.66 -7.02
C GLN A 81 19.55 1.45 -8.33
N ILE A 82 18.60 2.37 -8.55
CA ILE A 82 18.39 3.02 -9.85
C ILE A 82 18.65 4.53 -9.83
N ALA A 83 18.56 5.18 -8.68
CA ALA A 83 18.61 6.63 -8.54
C ALA A 83 19.97 7.10 -8.00
N PRO A 84 20.53 8.20 -8.53
CA PRO A 84 21.78 8.79 -8.03
C PRO A 84 21.58 9.66 -6.79
N PHE A 85 20.33 9.95 -6.40
CA PHE A 85 19.99 10.83 -5.28
C PHE A 85 19.86 10.08 -3.95
N ALA A 86 20.00 10.80 -2.84
CA ALA A 86 19.85 10.23 -1.51
C ALA A 86 18.38 9.86 -1.21
N VAL A 87 18.15 8.76 -0.50
CA VAL A 87 16.80 8.30 -0.10
C VAL A 87 16.74 8.09 1.41
N SER A 88 15.97 8.94 2.09
CA SER A 88 15.68 8.84 3.52
C SER A 88 14.33 8.20 3.77
N LEU A 89 14.19 7.44 4.86
CA LEU A 89 12.95 6.79 5.28
C LEU A 89 12.45 7.38 6.58
N VAL A 90 11.15 7.63 6.67
CA VAL A 90 10.50 8.11 7.88
C VAL A 90 9.21 7.32 8.10
N GLN A 91 8.98 6.89 9.34
CA GLN A 91 7.75 6.22 9.74
C GLN A 91 6.78 7.23 10.35
N LEU A 92 5.58 7.34 9.79
CA LEU A 92 4.50 8.19 10.30
C LEU A 92 3.54 7.36 11.14
N THR A 93 3.40 7.68 12.42
CA THR A 93 2.43 7.02 13.30
C THR A 93 1.20 7.92 13.46
N ILE A 94 0.03 7.38 13.13
CA ILE A 94 -1.26 8.08 13.25
C ILE A 94 -2.05 7.43 14.37
N ASP A 95 -2.43 8.22 15.38
CA ASP A 95 -3.39 7.79 16.37
C ASP A 95 -4.81 7.78 15.76
N LYS A 96 -5.25 6.60 15.30
CA LYS A 96 -6.57 6.40 14.70
C LYS A 96 -7.72 6.48 15.71
N THR A 97 -7.43 6.48 17.02
CA THR A 97 -8.45 6.56 18.07
C THR A 97 -9.00 7.99 18.24
N GLN A 98 -8.24 8.98 17.76
CA GLN A 98 -8.66 10.38 17.80
C GLN A 98 -9.64 10.67 16.65
N THR A 99 -10.85 11.09 17.01
CA THR A 99 -11.89 11.52 16.05
C THR A 99 -11.57 12.90 15.45
N THR A 100 -10.81 13.72 16.18
CA THR A 100 -10.22 15.02 15.79
C THR A 100 -8.82 14.86 15.18
N GLN A 101 -8.21 15.96 14.74
CA GLN A 101 -6.89 15.97 14.10
C GLN A 101 -5.84 15.32 15.03
N PRO A 102 -5.28 14.14 14.68
CA PRO A 102 -4.30 13.48 15.54
C PRO A 102 -3.02 14.30 15.58
N THR A 103 -2.46 14.49 16.78
CA THR A 103 -1.16 15.16 16.89
C THR A 103 -0.10 14.25 16.29
N MET A 104 0.52 14.69 15.19
CA MET A 104 1.63 13.99 14.56
C MET A 104 2.86 14.88 14.61
N ALA A 105 3.93 14.37 15.22
CA ALA A 105 5.24 15.00 15.22
C ALA A 105 6.14 14.26 14.22
N LEU A 106 6.97 15.02 13.50
CA LEU A 106 8.05 14.42 12.73
C LEU A 106 9.07 13.83 13.71
N PRO A 107 9.57 12.61 13.45
CA PRO A 107 10.55 12.00 14.33
C PRO A 107 11.92 12.70 14.26
N ASP A 108 12.21 13.37 13.14
CA ASP A 108 13.50 14.01 12.89
C ASP A 108 13.38 15.56 12.85
N PRO A 109 14.51 16.29 12.93
CA PRO A 109 14.51 17.75 12.82
C PRO A 109 13.95 18.28 11.49
N VAL A 110 13.32 19.45 11.54
CA VAL A 110 12.75 20.16 10.36
C VAL A 110 13.75 20.32 9.20
N ALA A 111 15.04 20.47 9.50
CA ALA A 111 16.11 20.59 8.52
C ALA A 111 16.22 19.36 7.60
N ASP A 112 15.82 18.18 8.08
CA ASP A 112 15.90 16.94 7.32
C ASP A 112 14.84 16.82 6.23
N TYR A 113 13.85 17.71 6.23
CA TYR A 113 12.73 17.74 5.29
C TYR A 113 12.72 19.02 4.43
N SER A 114 13.43 20.06 4.86
CA SER A 114 13.42 21.38 4.24
C SER A 114 14.02 21.34 2.83
N ASN A 115 13.32 21.96 1.87
CA ASN A 115 13.67 22.01 0.44
C ASN A 115 13.82 20.64 -0.24
N LYS A 116 13.30 19.56 0.36
CA LYS A 116 13.28 18.21 -0.24
C LYS A 116 11.89 17.86 -0.75
N VAL A 117 11.83 16.89 -1.65
CA VAL A 117 10.58 16.25 -2.02
C VAL A 117 10.25 15.17 -0.99
N VAL A 118 9.04 15.24 -0.45
CA VAL A 118 8.49 14.25 0.49
C VAL A 118 7.46 13.41 -0.24
N VAL A 119 7.60 12.10 -0.18
CA VAL A 119 6.64 11.14 -0.74
C VAL A 119 5.92 10.48 0.42
N LEU A 120 4.64 10.79 0.60
CA LEU A 120 3.77 10.10 1.54
C LEU A 120 3.38 8.75 0.96
N ILE A 121 3.51 7.69 1.77
CA ILE A 121 3.33 6.32 1.31
C ILE A 121 2.34 5.59 2.22
N ASP A 122 1.32 5.00 1.63
CA ASP A 122 0.37 4.12 2.31
C ASP A 122 0.11 2.88 1.45
N ASP A 123 -0.35 1.79 2.04
CA ASP A 123 -0.65 0.57 1.29
C ASP A 123 -1.92 0.72 0.43
N VAL A 124 -2.97 1.35 0.98
CA VAL A 124 -4.27 1.50 0.34
C VAL A 124 -4.80 2.94 0.42
N LEU A 125 -5.01 3.58 -0.74
CA LEU A 125 -5.84 4.78 -0.83
C LEU A 125 -7.32 4.38 -0.92
N TYR A 126 -8.05 4.61 0.18
CA TYR A 126 -9.52 4.49 0.24
C TYR A 126 -10.17 5.87 0.37
N SER A 127 -10.54 6.29 1.58
CA SER A 127 -11.20 7.58 1.80
C SER A 127 -10.27 8.79 1.74
N GLY A 128 -8.95 8.58 1.78
CA GLY A 128 -7.92 9.63 1.85
C GLY A 128 -7.65 10.20 3.25
N ARG A 129 -8.42 9.82 4.29
CA ARG A 129 -8.29 10.38 5.65
C ARG A 129 -6.88 10.19 6.25
N THR A 130 -6.33 8.99 6.15
CA THR A 130 -4.99 8.64 6.68
C THR A 130 -3.92 9.55 6.08
N LEU A 131 -3.83 9.60 4.74
CA LEU A 131 -2.88 10.44 4.03
C LEU A 131 -3.11 11.94 4.26
N ALA A 132 -4.38 12.39 4.38
CA ALA A 132 -4.69 13.78 4.71
C ALA A 132 -4.13 14.19 6.08
N PHE A 133 -4.18 13.31 7.08
CA PHE A 133 -3.55 13.56 8.38
C PHE A 133 -2.03 13.44 8.34
N SER A 134 -1.48 12.54 7.52
CA SER A 134 -0.03 12.43 7.29
C SER A 134 0.59 13.69 6.68
N LEU A 135 -0.19 14.55 6.02
CA LEU A 135 0.31 15.83 5.50
C LEU A 135 0.64 16.83 6.61
N GLN A 136 -0.09 16.78 7.74
CA GLN A 136 -0.09 17.84 8.74
C GLN A 136 1.31 18.24 9.24
N PRO A 137 2.23 17.32 9.60
CA PRO A 137 3.54 17.71 10.12
C PRO A 137 4.43 18.41 9.09
N PHE A 138 4.16 18.19 7.81
CA PHE A 138 4.94 18.79 6.72
C PHE A 138 4.42 20.16 6.31
N LEU A 139 3.21 20.56 6.72
CA LEU A 139 2.63 21.87 6.40
C LEU A 139 3.36 23.04 7.08
N SER A 140 4.05 22.78 8.19
CA SER A 140 4.87 23.75 8.92
C SER A 140 6.35 23.72 8.50
N VAL A 141 6.70 22.90 7.50
CA VAL A 141 8.06 22.73 6.98
C VAL A 141 8.11 23.30 5.55
N PRO A 142 9.17 24.04 5.17
CA PRO A 142 9.35 24.51 3.79
C PRO A 142 9.79 23.35 2.88
N VAL A 143 8.92 22.36 2.68
CA VAL A 143 9.15 21.25 1.73
C VAL A 143 9.08 21.77 0.30
N ARG A 144 9.84 21.16 -0.61
CA ARG A 144 9.84 21.55 -2.03
C ARG A 144 8.59 21.08 -2.76
N LYS A 145 8.19 19.84 -2.48
CA LYS A 145 7.02 19.18 -3.07
C LYS A 145 6.56 18.06 -2.14
N ILE A 146 5.25 17.82 -2.08
CA ILE A 146 4.70 16.61 -1.50
C ILE A 146 4.08 15.79 -2.62
N GLN A 147 4.35 14.49 -2.62
CA GLN A 147 3.77 13.50 -3.52
C GLN A 147 3.15 12.36 -2.70
N VAL A 148 2.28 11.58 -3.33
CA VAL A 148 1.61 10.44 -2.71
C VAL A 148 1.82 9.19 -3.55
N ALA A 149 2.30 8.11 -2.93
CA ALA A 149 2.41 6.79 -3.56
C ALA A 149 1.60 5.76 -2.77
N VAL A 150 0.85 4.92 -3.48
CA VAL A 150 0.10 3.81 -2.88
C VAL A 150 0.20 2.54 -3.71
N LEU A 151 0.13 1.38 -3.04
CA LEU A 151 0.09 0.11 -3.77
C LEU A 151 -1.28 -0.09 -4.44
N VAL A 152 -2.37 0.22 -3.72
CA VAL A 152 -3.75 0.06 -4.23
C VAL A 152 -4.53 1.35 -4.06
N ASN A 153 -5.25 1.77 -5.11
CA ASN A 153 -6.25 2.83 -5.04
C ASN A 153 -7.65 2.25 -5.30
N ARG A 154 -8.60 2.54 -4.40
CA ARG A 154 -9.97 1.99 -4.43
C ARG A 154 -11.02 2.93 -5.03
N ASN A 155 -10.62 4.15 -5.42
CA ASN A 155 -11.49 5.15 -6.05
C ASN A 155 -12.78 5.53 -5.28
N HIS A 156 -12.67 5.70 -3.95
CA HIS A 156 -13.77 6.18 -3.08
C HIS A 156 -13.35 7.38 -2.21
N PRO A 157 -12.91 8.50 -2.80
CA PRO A 157 -12.37 9.62 -2.05
C PRO A 157 -13.45 10.30 -1.19
N ARG A 158 -13.14 10.54 0.09
CA ARG A 158 -13.89 11.49 0.95
C ARG A 158 -13.08 12.73 1.27
N TYR A 159 -11.76 12.60 1.27
CA TYR A 159 -10.80 13.69 1.38
C TYR A 159 -10.21 13.97 0.00
N PRO A 160 -9.83 15.22 -0.30
CA PRO A 160 -9.29 15.62 -1.60
C PRO A 160 -7.81 15.20 -1.75
N ILE A 161 -7.53 13.91 -1.56
CA ILE A 161 -6.20 13.32 -1.72
C ILE A 161 -6.21 12.43 -2.96
N ALA A 162 -5.29 12.71 -3.88
CA ALA A 162 -4.99 11.87 -5.03
C ALA A 162 -3.60 11.28 -4.88
N ALA A 163 -3.41 10.06 -5.38
CA ALA A 163 -2.08 9.46 -5.48
C ALA A 163 -1.44 9.81 -6.82
N ASP A 164 -0.18 10.26 -6.77
CA ASP A 164 0.66 10.49 -7.95
C ASP A 164 1.15 9.17 -8.54
N PHE A 165 1.42 8.19 -7.66
CA PHE A 165 1.94 6.88 -8.03
C PHE A 165 1.06 5.77 -7.46
N ILE A 166 0.46 4.99 -8.34
CA ILE A 166 -0.50 3.95 -7.96
C ILE A 166 -0.02 2.62 -8.51
N GLY A 167 0.04 1.58 -7.68
CA GLY A 167 0.39 0.21 -8.07
C GLY A 167 -0.72 -0.50 -8.87
N LEU A 168 -1.94 -0.41 -8.36
CA LEU A 168 -3.15 -0.98 -8.93
C LEU A 168 -4.36 -0.10 -8.61
N GLU A 169 -5.13 0.26 -9.64
CA GLU A 169 -6.43 0.92 -9.49
C GLU A 169 -7.53 -0.16 -9.47
N LEU A 170 -8.45 -0.10 -8.49
CA LEU A 170 -9.54 -1.04 -8.33
C LEU A 170 -10.86 -0.30 -8.13
N ALA A 171 -11.84 -0.61 -8.98
CA ALA A 171 -13.23 -0.31 -8.66
C ALA A 171 -13.73 -1.36 -7.66
N THR A 172 -14.05 -0.93 -6.44
CA THR A 172 -14.62 -1.79 -5.38
C THR A 172 -16.00 -1.28 -4.99
N THR A 173 -16.81 -2.08 -4.30
CA THR A 173 -17.98 -1.59 -3.57
C THR A 173 -17.55 -1.03 -2.21
N LEU A 174 -18.43 -0.27 -1.52
CA LEU A 174 -18.13 0.26 -0.18
C LEU A 174 -18.00 -0.85 0.88
N ASN A 175 -18.65 -2.01 0.66
CA ASN A 175 -18.66 -3.12 1.61
C ASN A 175 -17.46 -4.06 1.45
N GLU A 176 -16.81 -4.03 0.29
CA GLU A 176 -15.58 -4.77 0.05
C GLU A 176 -14.41 -4.17 0.84
N HIS A 177 -13.52 -5.02 1.35
CA HIS A 177 -12.31 -4.59 2.04
C HIS A 177 -11.07 -5.11 1.31
N ILE A 178 -10.11 -4.21 1.07
CA ILE A 178 -8.81 -4.59 0.54
C ILE A 178 -7.85 -4.74 1.71
N GLU A 179 -7.30 -5.95 1.84
CA GLU A 179 -6.23 -6.27 2.76
C GLU A 179 -4.92 -6.38 1.97
N VAL A 180 -3.91 -5.62 2.38
CA VAL A 180 -2.54 -5.73 1.85
C VAL A 180 -1.68 -6.36 2.92
N ILE A 181 -0.84 -7.32 2.52
CA ILE A 181 0.16 -7.95 3.39
C ILE A 181 1.48 -7.92 2.64
N LEU A 182 2.45 -7.15 3.13
CA LEU A 182 3.82 -7.06 2.64
C LEU A 182 4.82 -7.53 3.69
N SER A 183 4.50 -7.36 4.97
CA SER A 183 5.42 -7.66 6.08
C SER A 183 5.61 -9.17 6.36
N ASP A 184 4.69 -10.01 5.88
CA ASP A 184 4.69 -11.46 6.10
C ASP A 184 4.87 -12.21 4.77
N LYS A 185 6.02 -12.88 4.61
CA LYS A 185 6.40 -13.56 3.37
C LYS A 185 5.49 -14.74 3.01
N ASP A 186 4.95 -15.44 4.00
CA ASP A 186 4.10 -16.63 3.76
C ASP A 186 2.68 -16.23 3.35
N ARG A 187 2.30 -14.98 3.64
CA ARG A 187 0.97 -14.41 3.35
C ARG A 187 1.02 -13.19 2.43
N GLU A 188 2.16 -12.94 1.79
CA GLU A 188 2.36 -11.74 0.99
C GLU A 188 1.39 -11.70 -0.19
N GLY A 189 0.57 -10.65 -0.24
CA GLY A 189 -0.50 -10.54 -1.21
C GLY A 189 -1.41 -9.34 -1.01
N VAL A 190 -2.27 -9.13 -2.00
CA VAL A 190 -3.43 -8.24 -1.88
C VAL A 190 -4.68 -9.08 -2.02
N TYR A 191 -5.62 -8.92 -1.09
CA TYR A 191 -6.82 -9.74 -0.99
C TYR A 191 -8.07 -8.87 -0.92
N LEU A 192 -9.13 -9.33 -1.58
CA LEU A 192 -10.49 -8.81 -1.41
C LEU A 192 -11.21 -9.65 -0.35
N ARG A 193 -11.77 -8.96 0.64
CA ARG A 193 -12.49 -9.50 1.80
C ARG A 193 -13.92 -8.97 1.84
#